data_AF-W9G127-F1
#
_entry.id   AF-W9G127-F1
#
_cell.length_a   1.000
_cell.length_b   1.000
_cell.length_c   1.000
_cell.angle_alpha   90.00
_cell.angle_beta   90.00
_cell.angle_gamma   90.00
#
_symmetry.space_group_name_H-M   'P 1'
#
loop_
_entity.id
_entity.type
_entity.pdbx_description
1 polymer ?
#
loop_
_entity_poly.entity_id
_entity_poly.type
_entity_poly.pdbx_seq_one_letter_code
_entity_poly.pdbx_strand_id
1 'polypeptide(L)'
;MIALTLGEVRDLTGGALHGAPDDEAKVVDGTVTTDSRECGPGGLYVARVGETSDGHAYVGAAAAAGAVAALTSRVVDGLPCIVVDDVQTAFGRLARGVIDRAPELRVIGITGSSGKTSTKDLLASVLETVAETVAPVNSLNGEIGVPLTVCRVTPTTRFLVAEMGARGIGHIEYLTRIAPPQVAIVLNVGTAHVGEFGSRANIARAKSELPRAVPAEGLAILNADDPLVRSMAQGLSCRVQLVGLAPDADVRAEDVVLDERGRAAYDLVAPQGRARITLRQSGAHHVGNSLAVAAAALELGLSLDQVAAGLAGAGAVSRWRMEITERPDGVVVVNDAYNANPDSMRAAIDALCSIAAEGRRWAVLGEMLELGDESAAAHEAIGAYAAQRGIDHVVAVGEGARAFGAPEWVADIDAAHDLLAERLAPGDVVLLKSSRDSGLRWLGDRLAGIALPQPGASADGPRGGAGGTGHGTTDGWTDDGQDDGVADRADVSGEAVNE
;
A
#
# COMPACT_ATOMS: atom_id res chain seq x y z
N MET A 1 17.26 7.95 -9.94
CA MET A 1 16.23 7.99 -11.01
C MET A 1 16.90 8.10 -12.37
N ILE A 2 16.17 8.05 -13.49
CA ILE A 2 16.70 8.53 -14.79
C ILE A 2 17.06 10.00 -14.62
N ALA A 3 18.34 10.33 -14.82
CA ALA A 3 18.84 11.68 -14.61
C ALA A 3 18.19 12.68 -15.57
N LEU A 4 17.80 13.84 -15.04
CA LEU A 4 17.21 14.95 -15.80
C LEU A 4 17.88 16.26 -15.44
N THR A 5 18.21 17.08 -16.42
CA THR A 5 18.62 18.47 -16.17
C THR A 5 17.44 19.33 -15.72
N LEU A 6 17.67 20.43 -15.01
CA LEU A 6 16.59 21.36 -14.67
C LEU A 6 15.94 21.99 -15.90
N GLY A 7 16.69 22.15 -17.00
CA GLY A 7 16.11 22.50 -18.31
C GLY A 7 15.09 21.48 -18.80
N GLU A 8 15.40 20.19 -18.72
CA GLU A 8 14.44 19.14 -19.06
C GLU A 8 13.25 19.08 -18.11
N VAL A 9 13.47 19.26 -16.80
CA VAL A 9 12.38 19.32 -15.81
C VAL A 9 11.45 20.49 -16.13
N ARG A 10 12.00 21.68 -16.45
CA ARG A 10 11.24 22.84 -16.91
C ARG A 10 10.39 22.49 -18.13
N ASP A 11 11.01 21.91 -19.16
CA ASP A 11 10.35 21.62 -20.44
C ASP A 11 9.24 20.57 -20.29
N LEU A 12 9.47 19.51 -19.49
CA LEU A 12 8.46 18.48 -19.20
C LEU A 12 7.28 19.01 -18.40
N THR A 13 7.55 19.88 -17.42
CA THR A 13 6.52 20.43 -16.55
C THR A 13 5.74 21.57 -17.21
N GLY A 14 6.38 22.30 -18.13
CA GLY A 14 5.90 23.57 -18.68
C GLY A 14 6.09 24.75 -17.72
N GLY A 15 6.97 24.62 -16.73
CA GLY A 15 7.24 25.64 -15.73
C GLY A 15 8.25 26.69 -16.16
N ALA A 16 8.54 27.63 -15.26
CA ALA A 16 9.61 28.61 -15.40
C ALA A 16 10.71 28.34 -14.37
N LEU A 17 11.97 28.34 -14.81
CA LEU A 17 13.13 28.25 -13.92
C LEU A 17 13.34 29.60 -13.22
N HIS A 18 13.33 29.58 -11.88
CA HIS A 18 13.72 30.67 -11.01
C HIS A 18 15.00 30.29 -10.27
N GLY A 19 16.12 30.86 -10.71
CA GLY A 19 17.48 30.56 -10.24
C GLY A 19 18.50 31.32 -11.08
N ALA A 20 19.79 31.01 -10.90
CA ALA A 20 20.83 31.51 -11.78
C ALA A 20 20.71 30.83 -13.17
N PRO A 21 21.10 31.48 -14.29
CA PRO A 21 21.06 30.87 -15.61
C PRO A 21 21.79 29.52 -15.70
N ASP A 22 22.92 29.39 -15.00
CA ASP A 22 23.71 28.14 -14.96
C ASP A 22 22.99 26.99 -14.22
N ASP A 23 21.92 27.28 -13.47
CA ASP A 23 21.11 26.26 -12.81
C ASP A 23 20.39 25.36 -13.82
N GLU A 24 20.17 25.80 -15.06
CA GLU A 24 19.55 24.98 -16.11
C GLU A 24 20.32 23.67 -16.36
N ALA A 25 21.65 23.68 -16.15
CA ALA A 25 22.52 22.52 -16.29
C ALA A 25 22.60 21.62 -15.04
N LYS A 26 22.01 22.02 -13.91
CA LYS A 26 21.96 21.16 -12.71
C LYS A 26 21.18 19.89 -13.01
N VAL A 27 21.66 18.77 -12.48
CA VAL A 27 21.10 17.45 -12.72
C VAL A 27 20.36 16.96 -11.48
N VAL A 28 19.13 16.50 -11.69
CA VAL A 28 18.35 15.71 -10.75
C VAL A 28 18.57 14.24 -11.08
N ASP A 29 19.31 13.53 -10.23
CA ASP A 29 19.60 12.10 -10.34
C ASP A 29 19.25 11.30 -9.06
N GLY A 30 18.95 12.03 -7.97
CA GLY A 30 18.58 11.50 -6.66
C GLY A 30 17.07 11.27 -6.47
N THR A 31 16.63 11.35 -5.22
CA THR A 31 15.24 11.10 -4.82
C THR A 31 14.32 12.25 -5.20
N VAL A 32 13.17 11.94 -5.82
CA VAL A 32 12.06 12.88 -5.97
C VAL A 32 11.04 12.60 -4.88
N THR A 33 10.73 13.58 -4.03
CA THR A 33 9.83 13.39 -2.88
C THR A 33 9.03 14.65 -2.56
N THR A 34 7.90 14.47 -1.89
CA THR A 34 7.09 15.54 -1.29
C THR A 34 7.41 15.78 0.19
N ASP A 35 8.22 14.91 0.80
CA ASP A 35 8.65 15.02 2.20
C ASP A 35 10.10 15.53 2.25
N SER A 36 10.31 16.73 2.80
CA SER A 36 11.63 17.34 2.87
C SER A 36 12.64 16.53 3.70
N ARG A 37 12.15 15.66 4.59
CA ARG A 37 12.98 14.77 5.43
C ARG A 37 13.55 13.59 4.64
N GLU A 38 12.91 13.23 3.53
CA GLU A 38 13.33 12.15 2.64
C GLU A 38 14.19 12.64 1.48
N CYS A 39 14.42 13.95 1.39
CA CYS A 39 15.35 14.51 0.42
C CYS A 39 16.77 14.01 0.69
N GLY A 40 17.56 13.94 -0.38
CA GLY A 40 18.95 13.52 -0.37
C GLY A 40 19.73 14.23 -1.47
N PRO A 41 21.07 14.05 -1.52
CA PRO A 41 21.91 14.59 -2.59
C PRO A 41 21.35 14.28 -3.98
N GLY A 42 21.31 15.30 -4.85
CA GLY A 42 20.79 15.17 -6.22
C GLY A 42 19.25 15.11 -6.31
N GLY A 43 18.55 15.29 -5.20
CA GLY A 43 17.09 15.16 -5.13
C GLY A 43 16.31 16.36 -5.66
N LEU A 44 15.04 16.12 -5.99
CA LEU A 44 14.05 17.14 -6.35
C LEU A 44 12.94 17.16 -5.30
N TYR A 45 12.75 18.30 -4.66
CA TYR A 45 11.67 18.49 -3.70
C TYR A 45 10.39 18.96 -4.40
N VAL A 46 9.27 18.29 -4.19
CA VAL A 46 7.97 18.65 -4.78
C VAL A 46 7.11 19.33 -3.72
N ALA A 47 7.13 20.67 -3.72
CA ALA A 47 6.43 21.50 -2.75
C ALA A 47 4.95 21.59 -3.08
N ARG A 48 4.10 20.92 -2.28
CA ARG A 48 2.65 20.92 -2.45
C ARG A 48 1.95 21.64 -1.33
N VAL A 49 0.82 22.27 -1.63
CA VAL A 49 -0.11 22.76 -0.61
C VAL A 49 -1.03 21.60 -0.23
N GLY A 50 -0.90 21.09 0.99
CA GLY A 50 -1.79 20.10 1.58
C GLY A 50 -2.91 20.77 2.40
N GLU A 51 -3.77 19.95 3.00
CA GLU A 51 -4.90 20.44 3.83
C GLU A 51 -4.43 21.13 5.11
N THR A 52 -3.34 20.62 5.71
CA THR A 52 -2.84 21.06 7.02
C THR A 52 -1.47 21.73 6.97
N SER A 53 -0.80 21.71 5.81
CA SER A 53 0.56 22.21 5.68
C SER A 53 0.88 22.67 4.25
N ASP A 54 1.68 23.72 4.14
CA ASP A 54 2.18 24.24 2.88
C ASP A 54 3.65 23.83 2.68
N GLY A 55 3.88 22.92 1.72
CA GLY A 55 5.18 22.36 1.35
C GLY A 55 6.24 23.41 1.03
N HIS A 56 5.84 24.60 0.57
CA HIS A 56 6.78 25.68 0.26
C HIS A 56 7.59 26.12 1.48
N ALA A 57 7.04 25.98 2.70
CA ALA A 57 7.73 26.31 3.94
C ALA A 57 8.96 25.40 4.20
N TYR A 58 9.04 24.24 3.55
CA TYR A 58 10.09 23.25 3.78
C TYR A 58 11.16 23.20 2.68
N VAL A 59 11.15 24.13 1.72
CA VAL A 59 12.18 24.20 0.66
C VAL A 59 13.58 24.34 1.26
N GLY A 60 13.75 25.18 2.30
CA GLY A 60 15.03 25.30 2.99
C GLY A 60 15.47 24.01 3.69
N ALA A 61 14.54 23.26 4.27
CA ALA A 61 14.84 21.96 4.89
C ALA A 61 15.24 20.91 3.84
N ALA A 62 14.55 20.90 2.69
CA ALA A 62 14.90 20.04 1.57
C ALA A 62 16.30 20.35 1.01
N ALA A 63 16.65 21.64 0.93
CA ALA A 63 17.98 22.09 0.54
C ALA A 63 19.06 21.57 1.50
N ALA A 64 18.81 21.70 2.81
CA ALA A 64 19.71 21.20 3.85
C ALA A 64 19.88 19.67 3.80
N ALA A 65 18.84 18.94 3.36
CA ALA A 65 18.89 17.51 3.14
C ALA A 65 19.54 17.09 1.80
N GLY A 66 19.92 18.05 0.95
CA GLY A 66 20.69 17.80 -0.28
C GLY A 66 19.89 17.87 -1.59
N ALA A 67 18.63 18.31 -1.55
CA ALA A 67 17.89 18.58 -2.78
C ALA A 67 18.60 19.68 -3.60
N VAL A 68 18.65 19.50 -4.91
CA VAL A 68 19.33 20.43 -5.83
C VAL A 68 18.38 21.45 -6.45
N ALA A 69 17.07 21.17 -6.37
CA ALA A 69 16.00 22.02 -6.86
C ALA A 69 14.66 21.70 -6.19
N ALA A 70 13.67 22.58 -6.40
CA ALA A 70 12.29 22.35 -6.01
C ALA A 70 11.31 22.57 -7.17
N LEU A 71 10.24 21.76 -7.24
CA LEU A 71 9.04 22.02 -8.04
C LEU A 71 8.02 22.70 -7.14
N THR A 72 7.59 23.91 -7.52
CA THR A 72 6.81 24.82 -6.64
C THR A 72 5.69 25.51 -7.41
N SER A 73 4.67 26.02 -6.72
CA SER A 73 3.64 26.87 -7.32
C SER A 73 3.91 28.36 -7.23
N ARG A 74 5.00 28.74 -6.55
CA ARG A 74 5.46 30.13 -6.42
C ARG A 74 6.96 30.15 -6.17
N VAL A 75 7.57 31.28 -6.44
CA VAL A 75 8.99 31.52 -6.11
C VAL A 75 9.22 31.38 -4.61
N VAL A 76 10.25 30.61 -4.23
CA VAL A 76 10.72 30.44 -2.86
C VAL A 76 12.25 30.50 -2.86
N ASP A 77 12.82 31.22 -1.91
CA ASP A 77 14.27 31.29 -1.74
C ASP A 77 14.85 29.98 -1.18
N GLY A 78 16.12 29.71 -1.47
CA GLY A 78 16.89 28.61 -0.88
C GLY A 78 17.29 27.52 -1.88
N LEU A 79 16.54 27.31 -2.96
CA LEU A 79 16.88 26.41 -4.07
C LEU A 79 16.44 27.01 -5.42
N PRO A 80 17.10 26.60 -6.53
CA PRO A 80 16.52 26.79 -7.85
C PRO A 80 15.14 26.15 -7.91
N CYS A 81 14.14 26.91 -8.35
CA CYS A 81 12.75 26.48 -8.39
C CYS A 81 12.27 26.36 -9.84
N ILE A 82 11.61 25.25 -10.17
CA ILE A 82 10.71 25.20 -11.32
C ILE A 82 9.33 25.61 -10.81
N VAL A 83 8.88 26.79 -11.24
CA VAL A 83 7.61 27.38 -10.82
C VAL A 83 6.52 27.03 -11.85
N VAL A 84 5.42 26.46 -11.39
CA VAL A 84 4.30 25.99 -12.22
C VAL A 84 2.96 26.43 -11.64
N ASP A 85 1.92 26.53 -12.46
CA ASP A 85 0.58 26.90 -11.94
C ASP A 85 -0.02 25.79 -11.07
N ASP A 86 0.15 24.52 -11.48
CA ASP A 86 -0.36 23.35 -10.78
C ASP A 86 0.73 22.28 -10.60
N VAL A 87 1.23 22.15 -9.36
CA VAL A 87 2.33 21.23 -9.01
C VAL A 87 1.94 19.77 -9.27
N GLN A 88 0.68 19.40 -9.06
CA GLN A 88 0.22 18.01 -9.26
C GLN A 88 0.28 17.60 -10.74
N THR A 89 -0.29 18.42 -11.63
CA THR A 89 -0.26 18.17 -13.08
C THR A 89 1.18 18.22 -13.59
N ALA A 90 1.98 19.19 -13.16
CA ALA A 90 3.39 19.28 -13.52
C ALA A 90 4.16 18.03 -13.09
N PHE A 91 3.93 17.53 -11.87
CA PHE A 91 4.59 16.34 -11.38
C PHE A 91 4.18 15.08 -12.15
N GLY A 92 2.90 14.95 -12.52
CA GLY A 92 2.43 13.91 -13.42
C GLY A 92 3.12 13.95 -14.78
N ARG A 93 3.34 15.14 -15.36
CA ARG A 93 4.07 15.31 -16.63
C ARG A 93 5.56 14.96 -16.50
N LEU A 94 6.20 15.35 -15.41
CA LEU A 94 7.58 14.95 -15.11
C LEU A 94 7.71 13.43 -15.07
N ALA A 95 6.84 12.76 -14.33
CA ALA A 95 6.80 11.30 -14.25
C ALA A 95 6.56 10.65 -15.63
N ARG A 96 5.62 11.17 -16.43
CA ARG A 96 5.43 10.72 -17.82
C ARG A 96 6.72 10.84 -18.65
N GLY A 97 7.43 11.95 -18.52
CA GLY A 97 8.72 12.18 -19.19
C GLY A 97 9.84 11.22 -18.77
N VAL A 98 9.79 10.67 -17.55
CA VAL A 98 10.68 9.58 -17.10
C VAL A 98 10.33 8.27 -17.81
N ILE A 99 9.03 7.92 -17.91
CA ILE A 99 8.58 6.72 -18.64
C ILE A 99 8.97 6.78 -20.11
N ASP A 100 8.80 7.95 -20.75
CA ASP A 100 9.17 8.16 -22.16
C ASP A 100 10.66 7.89 -22.45
N ARG A 101 11.52 8.05 -21.44
CA ARG A 101 12.97 7.80 -21.52
C ARG A 101 13.36 6.36 -21.19
N ALA A 102 12.39 5.49 -20.86
CA ALA A 102 12.60 4.10 -20.51
C ALA A 102 11.91 3.15 -21.52
N PRO A 103 12.36 3.07 -22.78
CA PRO A 103 11.66 2.35 -23.84
C PRO A 103 11.55 0.83 -23.62
N GLU A 104 12.44 0.26 -22.81
CA GLU A 104 12.46 -1.15 -22.45
C GLU A 104 11.61 -1.47 -21.19
N LEU A 105 11.05 -0.45 -20.53
CA LEU A 105 10.23 -0.61 -19.33
C LEU A 105 8.88 -1.22 -19.68
N ARG A 106 8.47 -2.24 -18.92
CA ARG A 106 7.13 -2.80 -18.93
C ARG A 106 6.35 -2.31 -17.73
N VAL A 107 5.25 -1.62 -17.97
CA VAL A 107 4.34 -1.04 -16.98
C VAL A 107 3.13 -1.96 -16.80
N ILE A 108 2.91 -2.36 -15.55
CA ILE A 108 1.78 -3.18 -15.13
C ILE A 108 0.89 -2.34 -14.23
N GLY A 109 -0.32 -2.04 -14.67
CA GLY A 109 -1.32 -1.35 -13.86
C GLY A 109 -2.18 -2.32 -13.06
N ILE A 110 -2.45 -2.03 -11.79
CA ILE A 110 -3.29 -2.86 -10.93
C ILE A 110 -4.40 -2.02 -10.30
N THR A 111 -5.66 -2.45 -10.46
CA THR A 111 -6.79 -1.87 -9.73
C THR A 111 -7.72 -2.94 -9.16
N GLY A 112 -8.61 -2.51 -8.27
CA GLY A 112 -9.52 -3.36 -7.50
C GLY A 112 -10.10 -2.60 -6.32
N SER A 113 -11.22 -3.05 -5.76
CA SER A 113 -11.74 -2.49 -4.50
C SER A 113 -10.86 -2.96 -3.34
N SER A 114 -10.47 -4.24 -3.35
CA SER A 114 -9.60 -4.88 -2.36
C SER A 114 -8.50 -5.70 -3.04
N GLY A 115 -7.41 -6.00 -2.31
CA GLY A 115 -6.32 -6.87 -2.80
C GLY A 115 -5.20 -6.18 -3.61
N LYS A 116 -5.39 -4.93 -4.05
CA LYS A 116 -4.42 -4.18 -4.88
C LYS A 116 -2.98 -4.24 -4.36
N THR A 117 -2.75 -3.82 -3.12
CA THR A 117 -1.41 -3.76 -2.53
C THR A 117 -0.80 -5.15 -2.36
N SER A 118 -1.59 -6.14 -1.94
CA SER A 118 -1.12 -7.52 -1.80
C SER A 118 -0.73 -8.12 -3.16
N THR A 119 -1.52 -7.90 -4.21
CA THR A 119 -1.18 -8.30 -5.58
C THR A 119 0.06 -7.57 -6.10
N LYS A 120 0.18 -6.27 -5.82
CA LYS A 120 1.36 -5.47 -6.17
C LYS A 120 2.62 -6.00 -5.49
N ASP A 121 2.57 -6.30 -4.20
CA ASP A 121 3.71 -6.84 -3.44
C ASP A 121 4.11 -8.22 -3.96
N LEU A 122 3.13 -9.09 -4.20
CA LEU A 122 3.37 -10.42 -4.78
C LEU A 122 3.99 -10.32 -6.18
N LEU A 123 3.45 -9.47 -7.04
CA LEU A 123 3.97 -9.29 -8.40
C LEU A 123 5.39 -8.72 -8.38
N ALA A 124 5.64 -7.70 -7.57
CA ALA A 124 6.98 -7.13 -7.41
C ALA A 124 7.97 -8.21 -6.97
N SER A 125 7.63 -8.97 -5.91
CA SER A 125 8.49 -10.06 -5.42
C SER A 125 8.77 -11.13 -6.46
N VAL A 126 7.81 -11.45 -7.34
CA VAL A 126 8.01 -12.41 -8.44
C VAL A 126 8.93 -11.82 -9.50
N LEU A 127 8.68 -10.59 -9.95
CA LEU A 127 9.45 -9.95 -11.03
C LEU A 127 10.89 -9.59 -10.62
N GLU A 128 11.11 -9.24 -9.35
CA GLU A 128 12.44 -8.97 -8.79
C GLU A 128 13.39 -10.18 -8.87
N THR A 129 12.86 -11.40 -9.00
CA THR A 129 13.69 -12.60 -9.18
C THR A 129 14.39 -12.66 -10.55
N VAL A 130 13.93 -11.88 -11.54
CA VAL A 130 14.45 -11.93 -12.91
C VAL A 130 15.00 -10.59 -13.39
N ALA A 131 14.49 -9.46 -12.89
CA ALA A 131 15.01 -8.14 -13.26
C ALA A 131 14.64 -7.06 -12.24
N GLU A 132 15.34 -5.92 -12.33
CA GLU A 132 15.03 -4.74 -11.54
C GLU A 132 13.58 -4.29 -11.75
N THR A 133 12.85 -4.23 -10.64
CA THR A 133 11.43 -3.90 -10.61
C THR A 133 11.21 -2.74 -9.65
N VAL A 134 10.40 -1.77 -10.09
CA VAL A 134 9.93 -0.67 -9.25
C VAL A 134 8.45 -0.88 -8.96
N ALA A 135 8.08 -0.77 -7.68
CA ALA A 135 6.69 -0.85 -7.22
C ALA A 135 6.48 0.14 -6.06
N PRO A 136 5.25 0.65 -5.84
CA PRO A 136 4.99 1.60 -4.76
C PRO A 136 5.29 0.99 -3.40
N VAL A 137 5.94 1.75 -2.53
CA VAL A 137 6.02 1.43 -1.10
C VAL A 137 4.64 1.69 -0.50
N ASN A 138 4.16 0.78 0.35
CA ASN A 138 2.81 0.86 0.95
C ASN A 138 1.71 0.99 -0.14
N SER A 139 0.76 1.92 0.03
CA SER A 139 -0.36 2.16 -0.91
C SER A 139 -0.27 3.56 -1.52
N LEU A 140 0.84 3.85 -2.20
CA LEU A 140 1.00 5.07 -3.00
C LEU A 140 0.36 4.88 -4.38
N ASN A 141 -0.96 5.04 -4.45
CA ASN A 141 -1.77 4.64 -5.62
C ASN A 141 -2.60 5.77 -6.26
N GLY A 142 -2.48 7.00 -5.77
CA GLY A 142 -3.19 8.18 -6.27
C GLY A 142 -2.34 9.09 -7.15
N GLU A 143 -2.85 10.30 -7.39
CA GLU A 143 -2.30 11.35 -8.26
C GLU A 143 -0.91 11.85 -7.86
N ILE A 144 -0.46 11.50 -6.66
CA ILE A 144 0.86 11.84 -6.10
C ILE A 144 1.72 10.58 -5.96
N GLY A 145 1.10 9.49 -5.48
CA GLY A 145 1.81 8.24 -5.23
C GLY A 145 2.34 7.58 -6.49
N VAL A 146 1.59 7.64 -7.59
CA VAL A 146 2.03 7.10 -8.89
C VAL A 146 3.25 7.87 -9.43
N PRO A 147 3.24 9.21 -9.55
CA PRO A 147 4.44 9.97 -9.90
C PRO A 147 5.66 9.70 -9.02
N LEU A 148 5.51 9.64 -7.69
CA LEU A 148 6.61 9.30 -6.77
C LEU A 148 7.23 7.95 -7.10
N THR A 149 6.37 6.96 -7.40
CA THR A 149 6.83 5.61 -7.76
C THR A 149 7.53 5.61 -9.12
N VAL A 150 6.96 6.28 -10.11
CA VAL A 150 7.54 6.40 -11.47
C VAL A 150 8.91 7.07 -11.43
N CYS A 151 9.08 8.12 -10.64
CA CYS A 151 10.36 8.82 -10.50
C CYS A 151 11.46 7.96 -9.84
N ARG A 152 11.17 6.75 -9.36
CA ARG A 152 12.20 5.80 -8.91
C ARG A 152 12.80 4.96 -10.05
N VAL A 153 12.18 4.96 -11.23
CA VAL A 153 12.69 4.24 -12.41
C VAL A 153 14.10 4.72 -12.75
N THR A 154 14.96 3.75 -13.05
CA THR A 154 16.34 3.93 -13.52
C THR A 154 16.47 3.38 -14.94
N PRO A 155 17.59 3.64 -15.64
CA PRO A 155 17.83 3.05 -16.96
C PRO A 155 17.86 1.51 -16.98
N THR A 156 18.08 0.86 -15.84
CA THR A 156 18.17 -0.61 -15.71
C THR A 156 16.85 -1.25 -15.26
N THR A 157 15.88 -0.47 -14.82
CA THR A 157 14.55 -0.96 -14.45
C THR A 157 13.86 -1.62 -15.66
N ARG A 158 13.35 -2.84 -15.48
CA ARG A 158 12.61 -3.59 -16.50
C ARG A 158 11.11 -3.60 -16.27
N PHE A 159 10.69 -3.59 -15.01
CA PHE A 159 9.29 -3.65 -14.65
C PHE A 159 8.91 -2.47 -13.75
N LEU A 160 7.76 -1.86 -14.03
CA LEU A 160 7.08 -0.91 -13.15
C LEU A 160 5.71 -1.48 -12.81
N VAL A 161 5.49 -1.81 -11.54
CA VAL A 161 4.16 -2.17 -11.03
C VAL A 161 3.51 -0.92 -10.46
N ALA A 162 2.46 -0.43 -11.13
CA ALA A 162 1.71 0.75 -10.74
C ALA A 162 0.36 0.35 -10.11
N GLU A 163 0.24 0.53 -8.80
CA GLU A 163 -1.05 0.45 -8.10
C GLU A 163 -1.87 1.71 -8.44
N MET A 164 -3.09 1.54 -8.96
CA MET A 164 -3.95 2.65 -9.39
C MET A 164 -5.29 2.64 -8.65
N GLY A 165 -5.40 3.54 -7.67
CA GLY A 165 -6.60 3.81 -6.89
C GLY A 165 -7.48 4.88 -7.53
N ALA A 166 -8.75 4.91 -7.14
CA ALA A 166 -9.68 5.94 -7.55
C ALA A 166 -10.75 6.15 -6.48
N ARG A 167 -11.18 7.41 -6.39
CA ARG A 167 -12.32 7.91 -5.60
C ARG A 167 -13.43 8.50 -6.49
N GLY A 168 -13.12 8.65 -7.78
CA GLY A 168 -14.01 9.20 -8.79
C GLY A 168 -13.70 8.64 -10.17
N ILE A 169 -14.61 8.86 -11.10
CA ILE A 169 -14.45 8.50 -12.52
C ILE A 169 -13.47 9.49 -13.16
N GLY A 170 -12.60 8.99 -14.03
CA GLY A 170 -11.51 9.70 -14.68
C GLY A 170 -10.21 9.70 -13.86
N HIS A 171 -10.24 9.24 -12.60
CA HIS A 171 -9.04 9.18 -11.77
C HIS A 171 -8.06 8.13 -12.28
N ILE A 172 -8.53 6.91 -12.57
CA ILE A 172 -7.66 5.85 -13.12
C ILE A 172 -7.21 6.26 -14.52
N GLU A 173 -8.09 6.83 -15.34
CA GLU A 173 -7.73 7.37 -16.64
C GLU A 173 -6.56 8.39 -16.52
N TYR A 174 -6.63 9.31 -15.55
CA TYR A 174 -5.53 10.24 -15.26
C TYR A 174 -4.23 9.51 -14.90
N LEU A 175 -4.28 8.50 -14.03
CA LEU A 175 -3.09 7.73 -13.65
C LEU A 175 -2.50 6.96 -14.83
N THR A 176 -3.32 6.42 -15.72
CA THR A 176 -2.86 5.75 -16.94
C THR A 176 -2.20 6.70 -17.93
N ARG A 177 -2.49 8.01 -17.91
CA ARG A 177 -1.74 8.98 -18.72
C ARG A 177 -0.33 9.23 -18.18
N ILE A 178 -0.14 9.10 -16.87
CA ILE A 178 1.18 9.21 -16.23
C ILE A 178 2.00 7.95 -16.50
N ALA A 179 1.43 6.78 -16.22
CA ALA A 179 2.04 5.48 -16.40
C ALA A 179 1.15 4.55 -17.25
N PRO A 180 1.16 4.68 -18.60
CA PRO A 180 0.37 3.85 -19.50
C PRO A 180 0.78 2.39 -19.37
N PRO A 181 -0.17 1.51 -19.02
CA PRO A 181 0.11 0.10 -18.83
C PRO A 181 0.18 -0.64 -20.17
N GLN A 182 1.08 -1.62 -20.27
CA GLN A 182 0.98 -2.67 -21.29
C GLN A 182 0.25 -3.92 -20.76
N VAL A 183 0.20 -4.09 -19.44
CA VAL A 183 -0.59 -5.12 -18.76
C VAL A 183 -1.49 -4.45 -17.73
N ALA A 184 -2.79 -4.70 -17.78
CA ALA A 184 -3.76 -4.25 -16.78
C ALA A 184 -4.29 -5.43 -15.98
N ILE A 185 -4.37 -5.27 -14.65
CA ILE A 185 -4.99 -6.23 -13.74
C ILE A 185 -6.18 -5.57 -13.07
N VAL A 186 -7.36 -6.17 -13.21
CA VAL A 186 -8.57 -5.77 -12.47
C VAL A 186 -9.00 -6.91 -11.56
N LEU A 187 -8.89 -6.70 -10.24
CA LEU A 187 -9.07 -7.76 -9.25
C LEU A 187 -10.53 -7.99 -8.84
N ASN A 188 -11.31 -6.93 -8.60
CA ASN A 188 -12.70 -7.00 -8.12
C ASN A 188 -13.39 -5.63 -8.14
N VAL A 189 -14.73 -5.65 -8.11
CA VAL A 189 -15.63 -4.52 -7.88
C VAL A 189 -16.48 -4.79 -6.64
N GLY A 190 -15.94 -4.39 -5.49
CA GLY A 190 -16.62 -4.40 -4.19
C GLY A 190 -17.32 -3.09 -3.87
N THR A 191 -17.48 -2.82 -2.58
CA THR A 191 -18.18 -1.66 -1.98
C THR A 191 -17.26 -0.57 -1.43
N ALA A 192 -15.93 -0.72 -1.60
CA ALA A 192 -14.97 0.31 -1.19
C ALA A 192 -15.25 1.67 -1.87
N HIS A 193 -15.20 2.76 -1.10
CA HIS A 193 -15.49 4.13 -1.55
C HIS A 193 -16.90 4.33 -2.11
N VAL A 194 -17.87 3.45 -1.79
CA VAL A 194 -19.23 3.57 -2.36
C VAL A 194 -19.89 4.90 -2.02
N GLY A 195 -19.60 5.50 -0.86
CA GLY A 195 -20.09 6.84 -0.51
C GLY A 195 -19.62 7.93 -1.47
N GLU A 196 -18.39 7.83 -1.97
CA GLU A 196 -17.81 8.79 -2.93
C GLU A 196 -18.28 8.52 -4.37
N PHE A 197 -18.35 7.25 -4.77
CA PHE A 197 -18.79 6.86 -6.12
C PHE A 197 -20.31 6.88 -6.31
N GLY A 198 -21.08 6.85 -5.22
CA GLY A 198 -22.54 6.77 -5.20
C GLY A 198 -23.15 5.42 -5.64
N SER A 199 -22.40 4.54 -6.33
CA SER A 199 -22.89 3.20 -6.68
C SER A 199 -21.77 2.23 -7.08
N ARG A 200 -22.02 0.92 -6.92
CA ARG A 200 -21.14 -0.14 -7.45
C ARG A 200 -20.98 -0.09 -8.96
N ALA A 201 -21.99 0.36 -9.70
CA ALA A 201 -21.90 0.56 -11.15
C ALA A 201 -20.89 1.66 -11.51
N ASN A 202 -20.84 2.74 -10.74
CA ASN A 202 -19.83 3.78 -10.91
C ASN A 202 -18.42 3.29 -10.55
N ILE A 203 -18.29 2.46 -9.52
CA ILE A 203 -17.02 1.80 -9.18
C ILE A 203 -16.56 0.92 -10.36
N ALA A 204 -17.44 0.11 -10.94
CA ALA A 204 -17.12 -0.70 -12.13
C ALA A 204 -16.69 0.17 -13.31
N ARG A 205 -17.41 1.26 -13.58
CA ARG A 205 -17.08 2.23 -14.64
C ARG A 205 -15.69 2.82 -14.42
N ALA A 206 -15.38 3.29 -13.22
CA ALA A 206 -14.07 3.84 -12.92
C ALA A 206 -12.94 2.81 -13.08
N LYS A 207 -13.12 1.60 -12.55
CA LYS A 207 -12.10 0.53 -12.68
C LYS A 207 -11.89 0.07 -14.11
N SER A 208 -12.92 0.12 -14.95
CA SER A 208 -12.82 -0.21 -16.38
C SER A 208 -12.00 0.79 -17.20
N GLU A 209 -11.64 1.95 -16.64
CA GLU A 209 -10.69 2.89 -17.29
C GLU A 209 -9.31 2.25 -17.48
N LEU A 210 -8.86 1.41 -16.53
CA LEU A 210 -7.54 0.78 -16.59
C LEU A 210 -7.37 -0.15 -17.81
N PRO A 211 -8.19 -1.20 -17.99
CA PRO A 211 -8.03 -2.10 -19.13
C PRO A 211 -8.30 -1.41 -20.47
N ARG A 212 -9.10 -0.33 -20.51
CA ARG A 212 -9.32 0.46 -21.73
C ARG A 212 -8.11 1.29 -22.16
N ALA A 213 -7.21 1.61 -21.24
CA ALA A 213 -5.99 2.34 -21.54
C ALA A 213 -4.87 1.44 -22.10
N VAL A 214 -5.06 0.11 -22.09
CA VAL A 214 -4.07 -0.84 -22.61
C VAL A 214 -4.08 -0.82 -24.15
N PRO A 215 -2.90 -0.74 -24.81
CA PRO A 215 -2.83 -0.76 -26.27
C PRO A 215 -3.19 -2.13 -26.84
N ALA A 216 -3.45 -2.22 -28.15
CA ALA A 216 -3.99 -3.42 -28.79
C ALA A 216 -3.09 -4.67 -28.64
N GLU A 217 -1.77 -4.46 -28.59
CA GLU A 217 -0.76 -5.49 -28.37
C GLU A 217 -0.63 -5.95 -26.90
N GLY A 218 -1.20 -5.17 -25.96
CA GLY A 218 -1.16 -5.44 -24.53
C GLY A 218 -2.15 -6.50 -24.06
N LEU A 219 -2.24 -6.64 -22.73
CA LEU A 219 -3.08 -7.64 -22.07
C LEU A 219 -3.91 -7.04 -20.94
N ALA A 220 -5.20 -7.35 -20.91
CA ALA A 220 -6.08 -7.15 -19.77
C ALA A 220 -6.34 -8.48 -19.05
N ILE A 221 -5.91 -8.56 -17.79
CA ILE A 221 -6.12 -9.67 -16.87
C ILE A 221 -7.32 -9.33 -15.99
N LEU A 222 -8.40 -10.10 -16.14
CA LEU A 222 -9.68 -9.82 -15.51
C LEU A 222 -10.10 -10.99 -14.62
N ASN A 223 -10.53 -10.69 -13.39
CA ASN A 223 -11.09 -11.70 -12.50
C ASN A 223 -12.41 -12.27 -13.06
N ALA A 224 -12.42 -13.56 -13.36
CA ALA A 224 -13.56 -14.31 -13.88
C ALA A 224 -14.65 -14.55 -12.83
N ASP A 225 -14.28 -14.54 -11.54
CA ASP A 225 -15.17 -14.82 -10.41
C ASP A 225 -16.02 -13.59 -10.02
N ASP A 226 -15.64 -12.40 -10.50
CA ASP A 226 -16.39 -11.17 -10.30
C ASP A 226 -17.15 -10.79 -11.58
N PRO A 227 -18.50 -10.88 -11.60
CA PRO A 227 -19.30 -10.60 -12.80
C PRO A 227 -19.11 -9.20 -13.38
N LEU A 228 -18.88 -8.19 -12.54
CA LEU A 228 -18.67 -6.81 -12.99
C LEU A 228 -17.31 -6.67 -13.65
N VAL A 229 -16.26 -7.27 -13.09
CA VAL A 229 -14.93 -7.31 -13.71
C VAL A 229 -14.96 -8.11 -15.01
N ARG A 230 -15.56 -9.30 -14.99
CA ARG A 230 -15.72 -10.15 -16.17
C ARG A 230 -16.41 -9.42 -17.33
N SER A 231 -17.43 -8.60 -17.02
CA SER A 231 -18.13 -7.81 -18.04
C SER A 231 -17.24 -6.76 -18.73
N MET A 232 -16.13 -6.35 -18.09
CA MET A 232 -15.19 -5.37 -18.67
C MET A 232 -14.43 -5.89 -19.89
N ALA A 233 -14.46 -7.20 -20.15
CA ALA A 233 -13.89 -7.80 -21.36
C ALA A 233 -14.54 -7.26 -22.65
N GLN A 234 -15.80 -6.80 -22.56
CA GLN A 234 -16.55 -6.31 -23.71
C GLN A 234 -15.99 -4.98 -24.21
N GLY A 235 -15.61 -4.95 -25.49
CA GLY A 235 -15.19 -3.73 -26.18
C GLY A 235 -13.73 -3.30 -25.91
N LEU A 236 -12.91 -4.18 -25.30
CA LEU A 236 -11.47 -3.97 -25.22
C LEU A 236 -10.82 -4.23 -26.59
N SER A 237 -9.82 -3.43 -26.94
CA SER A 237 -9.01 -3.58 -28.15
C SER A 237 -7.83 -4.53 -27.96
N CYS A 238 -7.41 -4.73 -26.72
CA CYS A 238 -6.29 -5.59 -26.33
C CYS A 238 -6.73 -7.05 -26.11
N ARG A 239 -5.75 -7.94 -25.90
CA ARG A 239 -6.04 -9.32 -25.49
C ARG A 239 -6.67 -9.31 -24.10
N VAL A 240 -7.57 -10.26 -23.86
CA VAL A 240 -8.16 -10.50 -22.53
C VAL A 240 -7.76 -11.89 -22.06
N GLN A 241 -7.37 -11.99 -20.79
CA GLN A 241 -7.16 -13.26 -20.11
C GLN A 241 -7.97 -13.27 -18.81
N LEU A 242 -8.78 -14.30 -18.65
CA LEU A 242 -9.60 -14.51 -17.47
C LEU A 242 -8.83 -15.31 -16.42
N VAL A 243 -8.90 -14.86 -15.16
CA VAL A 243 -8.24 -15.53 -14.03
C VAL A 243 -9.24 -15.76 -12.91
N GLY A 244 -9.14 -16.88 -12.18
CA GLY A 244 -10.03 -17.14 -11.05
C GLY A 244 -10.23 -18.62 -10.76
N LEU A 245 -11.23 -18.94 -9.94
CA LEU A 245 -11.68 -20.30 -9.65
C LEU A 245 -12.72 -20.81 -10.66
N ALA A 246 -13.28 -19.90 -11.47
CA ALA A 246 -14.24 -20.24 -12.52
C ALA A 246 -13.66 -21.31 -13.48
N PRO A 247 -14.45 -22.34 -13.86
CA PRO A 247 -13.97 -23.41 -14.75
C PRO A 247 -13.50 -22.93 -16.13
N ASP A 248 -13.98 -21.76 -16.57
CA ASP A 248 -13.66 -21.14 -17.85
C ASP A 248 -12.61 -20.03 -17.75
N ALA A 249 -11.96 -19.87 -16.59
CA ALA A 249 -10.78 -19.02 -16.47
C ALA A 249 -9.56 -19.67 -17.17
N ASP A 250 -8.82 -18.86 -17.93
CA ASP A 250 -7.62 -19.27 -18.64
C ASP A 250 -6.48 -19.64 -17.69
N VAL A 251 -6.33 -18.87 -16.60
CA VAL A 251 -5.40 -19.14 -15.51
C VAL A 251 -6.21 -19.35 -14.24
N ARG A 252 -6.25 -20.59 -13.74
CA ARG A 252 -7.12 -20.98 -12.62
C ARG A 252 -6.41 -21.81 -11.57
N ALA A 253 -7.01 -21.89 -10.39
CA ALA A 253 -6.59 -22.77 -9.33
C ALA A 253 -7.53 -23.98 -9.22
N GLU A 254 -6.94 -25.17 -9.20
CA GLU A 254 -7.59 -26.44 -8.87
C GLU A 254 -7.02 -26.98 -7.55
N ASP A 255 -7.74 -27.90 -6.90
CA ASP A 255 -7.27 -28.59 -5.68
C ASP A 255 -6.74 -27.65 -4.58
N VAL A 256 -7.49 -26.56 -4.33
CA VAL A 256 -7.16 -25.57 -3.30
C VAL A 256 -7.34 -26.19 -1.92
N VAL A 257 -6.27 -26.20 -1.15
CA VAL A 257 -6.25 -26.59 0.26
C VAL A 257 -5.63 -25.49 1.09
N LEU A 258 -6.10 -25.33 2.32
CA LEU A 258 -5.53 -24.40 3.29
C LEU A 258 -4.79 -25.20 4.38
N ASP A 259 -3.62 -24.71 4.79
CA ASP A 259 -2.94 -25.24 5.96
C ASP A 259 -3.51 -24.68 7.28
N GLU A 260 -2.94 -25.10 8.41
CA GLU A 260 -3.35 -24.67 9.75
C GLU A 260 -3.23 -23.14 9.99
N ARG A 261 -2.48 -22.42 9.15
CA ARG A 261 -2.32 -20.97 9.21
C ARG A 261 -3.12 -20.27 8.12
N GLY A 262 -4.05 -20.98 7.46
CA GLY A 262 -4.87 -20.44 6.39
C GLY A 262 -4.10 -20.12 5.12
N ARG A 263 -2.88 -20.65 4.94
CA ARG A 263 -2.08 -20.44 3.72
C ARG A 263 -2.50 -21.45 2.67
N ALA A 264 -2.70 -20.96 1.45
CA ALA A 264 -3.24 -21.79 0.38
C ALA A 264 -2.14 -22.56 -0.37
N ALA A 265 -2.42 -23.81 -0.70
CA ALA A 265 -1.70 -24.56 -1.72
C ALA A 265 -2.69 -25.08 -2.78
N TYR A 266 -2.34 -25.00 -4.05
CA TYR A 266 -3.24 -25.31 -5.15
C TYR A 266 -2.47 -25.67 -6.42
N ASP A 267 -3.15 -26.29 -7.38
CA ASP A 267 -2.62 -26.56 -8.71
C ASP A 267 -2.98 -25.40 -9.63
N LEU A 268 -1.97 -24.63 -10.03
CA LEU A 268 -2.11 -23.59 -11.05
C LEU A 268 -2.26 -24.27 -12.40
N VAL A 269 -3.36 -23.98 -13.10
CA VAL A 269 -3.57 -24.41 -14.48
C VAL A 269 -3.55 -23.18 -15.37
N ALA A 270 -2.66 -23.18 -16.36
CA ALA A 270 -2.49 -22.10 -17.33
C ALA A 270 -2.34 -22.67 -18.75
N PRO A 271 -2.45 -21.85 -19.82
CA PRO A 271 -2.28 -22.32 -21.19
C PRO A 271 -0.92 -23.00 -21.45
N GLN A 272 0.11 -22.60 -20.71
CA GLN A 272 1.48 -23.13 -20.82
C GLN A 272 1.70 -24.45 -20.07
N GLY A 273 0.76 -24.87 -19.21
CA GLY A 273 0.89 -26.09 -18.40
C GLY A 273 0.35 -25.96 -16.98
N ARG A 274 0.78 -26.87 -16.11
CA ARG A 274 0.33 -26.98 -14.72
C ARG A 274 1.53 -26.94 -13.77
N ALA A 275 1.38 -26.23 -12.64
CA ALA A 275 2.38 -26.17 -11.58
C ALA A 275 1.72 -26.18 -10.20
N ARG A 276 2.37 -26.80 -9.19
CA ARG A 276 1.91 -26.72 -7.80
C ARG A 276 2.37 -25.41 -7.19
N ILE A 277 1.45 -24.65 -6.60
CA ILE A 277 1.72 -23.41 -5.88
C ILE A 277 1.48 -23.63 -4.39
N THR A 278 2.35 -23.05 -3.56
CA THR A 278 2.17 -22.93 -2.11
C THR A 278 2.43 -21.48 -1.73
N LEU A 279 1.43 -20.79 -1.23
CA LEU A 279 1.55 -19.39 -0.81
C LEU A 279 2.06 -19.28 0.61
N ARG A 280 2.72 -18.17 0.92
CA ARG A 280 3.12 -17.82 2.29
C ARG A 280 2.14 -16.89 2.98
N GLN A 281 1.30 -16.20 2.21
CA GLN A 281 0.27 -15.29 2.70
C GLN A 281 -0.94 -16.10 3.21
N SER A 282 -1.50 -15.66 4.32
CA SER A 282 -2.67 -16.28 4.94
C SER A 282 -3.96 -15.66 4.43
N GLY A 283 -4.94 -16.51 4.13
CA GLY A 283 -6.27 -16.13 3.66
C GLY A 283 -6.54 -16.62 2.24
N ALA A 284 -7.67 -17.29 2.04
CA ALA A 284 -8.06 -17.89 0.76
C ALA A 284 -8.18 -16.87 -0.39
N HIS A 285 -8.48 -15.62 -0.08
CA HIS A 285 -8.57 -14.55 -1.07
C HIS A 285 -7.22 -14.26 -1.78
N HIS A 286 -6.09 -14.69 -1.21
CA HIS A 286 -4.80 -14.60 -1.89
C HIS A 286 -4.67 -15.54 -3.09
N VAL A 287 -5.48 -16.59 -3.22
CA VAL A 287 -5.49 -17.46 -4.41
C VAL A 287 -5.86 -16.65 -5.66
N GLY A 288 -6.94 -15.86 -5.61
CA GLY A 288 -7.33 -15.00 -6.73
C GLY A 288 -6.26 -13.96 -7.08
N ASN A 289 -5.64 -13.36 -6.05
CA ASN A 289 -4.53 -12.42 -6.24
C ASN A 289 -3.33 -13.09 -6.91
N SER A 290 -2.92 -14.29 -6.47
CA SER A 290 -1.77 -15.00 -7.01
C SER A 290 -2.01 -15.52 -8.43
N LEU A 291 -3.26 -15.85 -8.81
CA LEU A 291 -3.61 -16.17 -10.19
C LEU A 291 -3.44 -14.97 -11.12
N ALA A 292 -3.83 -13.77 -10.69
CA ALA A 292 -3.59 -12.55 -11.44
C ALA A 292 -2.10 -12.24 -11.59
N VAL A 293 -1.31 -12.48 -10.54
CA VAL A 293 0.17 -12.37 -10.58
C VAL A 293 0.77 -13.38 -11.54
N ALA A 294 0.33 -14.64 -11.49
CA ALA A 294 0.82 -15.69 -12.37
C ALA A 294 0.57 -15.35 -13.84
N ALA A 295 -0.65 -14.91 -14.17
CA ALA A 295 -1.00 -14.47 -15.52
C ALA A 295 -0.08 -13.33 -16.01
N ALA A 296 0.14 -12.31 -15.19
CA ALA A 296 1.01 -11.18 -15.53
C ALA A 296 2.47 -11.60 -15.71
N ALA A 297 3.00 -12.44 -14.81
CA ALA A 297 4.37 -12.92 -14.89
C ALA A 297 4.61 -13.81 -16.12
N LEU A 298 3.66 -14.68 -16.46
CA LEU A 298 3.72 -15.50 -17.68
C LEU A 298 3.69 -14.63 -18.94
N GLU A 299 2.84 -13.60 -18.99
CA GLU A 299 2.81 -12.61 -20.09
C GLU A 299 4.14 -11.85 -20.23
N LEU A 300 4.82 -11.59 -19.11
CA LEU A 300 6.13 -10.92 -19.09
C LEU A 300 7.31 -11.87 -19.38
N GLY A 301 7.02 -13.13 -19.73
CA GLY A 301 8.00 -14.09 -20.23
C GLY A 301 8.64 -14.99 -19.17
N LEU A 302 8.16 -14.98 -17.93
CA LEU A 302 8.61 -15.94 -16.91
C LEU A 302 8.07 -17.33 -17.24
N SER A 303 8.87 -18.37 -16.94
CA SER A 303 8.40 -19.76 -17.02
C SER A 303 7.46 -20.10 -15.86
N LEU A 304 6.65 -21.15 -16.02
CA LEU A 304 5.80 -21.66 -14.93
C LEU A 304 6.59 -21.97 -13.66
N ASP A 305 7.80 -22.52 -13.80
CA ASP A 305 8.67 -22.83 -12.66
C ASP A 305 9.16 -21.56 -11.95
N GLN A 306 9.50 -20.51 -12.71
CA GLN A 306 9.88 -19.21 -12.13
C GLN A 306 8.70 -18.56 -11.40
N VAL A 307 7.50 -18.64 -11.97
CA VAL A 307 6.27 -18.14 -11.32
C VAL A 307 5.97 -18.91 -10.04
N ALA A 308 6.07 -20.24 -10.07
CA ALA A 308 5.83 -21.07 -8.90
C ALA A 308 6.84 -20.79 -7.78
N ALA A 309 8.13 -20.71 -8.12
CA ALA A 309 9.20 -20.38 -7.18
C ALA A 309 9.05 -18.97 -6.60
N GLY A 310 8.72 -17.98 -7.44
CA GLY A 310 8.51 -16.60 -7.03
C GLY A 310 7.33 -16.45 -6.06
N LEU A 311 6.18 -17.05 -6.38
CA LEU A 311 5.00 -17.03 -5.52
C LEU A 311 5.25 -17.76 -4.19
N ALA A 312 5.98 -18.87 -4.21
CA ALA A 312 6.35 -19.60 -2.99
C ALA A 312 7.37 -18.85 -2.13
N GLY A 313 8.25 -18.03 -2.74
CA GLY A 313 9.24 -17.22 -2.05
C GLY A 313 8.68 -15.93 -1.45
N ALA A 314 7.66 -15.34 -2.09
CA ALA A 314 7.10 -14.04 -1.74
C ALA A 314 6.56 -14.03 -0.30
N GLY A 315 7.08 -13.14 0.55
CA GLY A 315 6.61 -12.91 1.91
C GLY A 315 5.53 -11.83 2.01
N ALA A 316 5.06 -11.55 3.22
CA ALA A 316 4.28 -10.34 3.47
C ALA A 316 5.24 -9.13 3.47
N VAL A 317 5.04 -8.19 2.54
CA VAL A 317 5.87 -6.98 2.42
C VAL A 317 5.19 -5.80 3.11
N SER A 318 3.94 -5.51 2.74
CA SER A 318 3.17 -4.45 3.39
C SER A 318 2.60 -4.89 4.74
N ARG A 319 2.77 -4.05 5.75
CA ARG A 319 2.25 -4.25 7.12
C ARG A 319 0.71 -4.23 7.17
N TRP A 320 0.18 -4.86 8.21
CA TRP A 320 -1.24 -4.82 8.61
C TRP A 320 -2.23 -5.34 7.55
N ARG A 321 -1.80 -6.32 6.76
CA ARG A 321 -2.59 -7.00 5.72
C ARG A 321 -2.49 -8.51 5.94
N MET A 322 -3.42 -9.06 6.73
CA MET A 322 -3.37 -10.45 7.19
C MET A 322 -2.01 -10.85 7.80
N GLU A 323 -1.40 -9.94 8.54
CA GLU A 323 -0.09 -10.12 9.16
C GLU A 323 -0.23 -11.00 10.41
N ILE A 324 0.30 -12.22 10.37
CA ILE A 324 0.21 -13.18 11.47
C ILE A 324 1.48 -13.15 12.32
N THR A 325 1.32 -12.95 13.62
CA THR A 325 2.37 -13.10 14.63
C THR A 325 1.94 -14.12 15.69
N GLU A 326 2.81 -15.06 16.01
CA GLU A 326 2.61 -15.97 17.15
C GLU A 326 3.39 -15.44 18.36
N ARG A 327 2.66 -15.20 19.44
CA ARG A 327 3.26 -14.76 20.71
C ARG A 327 3.90 -15.93 21.44
N PRO A 328 4.90 -15.68 22.31
CA PRO A 328 5.52 -16.73 23.12
C PRO A 328 4.57 -17.51 24.03
N ASP A 329 3.40 -16.96 24.35
CA ASP A 329 2.35 -17.59 25.17
C ASP A 329 1.32 -18.38 24.34
N GLY A 330 1.54 -18.55 23.04
CA GLY A 330 0.70 -19.38 22.15
C GLY A 330 -0.53 -18.67 21.61
N VAL A 331 -0.70 -17.37 21.85
CA VAL A 331 -1.73 -16.56 21.19
C VAL A 331 -1.29 -16.17 19.77
N VAL A 332 -2.20 -16.31 18.81
CA VAL A 332 -1.97 -15.92 17.42
C VAL A 332 -2.64 -14.57 17.14
N VAL A 333 -1.86 -13.56 16.80
CA VAL A 333 -2.35 -12.22 16.44
C VAL A 333 -2.40 -12.11 14.91
N VAL A 334 -3.57 -11.80 14.36
CA VAL A 334 -3.79 -11.52 12.93
C VAL A 334 -4.10 -10.03 12.77
N ASN A 335 -3.11 -9.25 12.36
CA ASN A 335 -3.26 -7.82 12.16
C ASN A 335 -3.62 -7.52 10.69
N ASP A 336 -4.88 -7.16 10.45
CA ASP A 336 -5.42 -6.79 9.14
C ASP A 336 -6.04 -5.38 9.15
N ALA A 337 -5.53 -4.50 10.03
CA ALA A 337 -6.10 -3.18 10.29
C ALA A 337 -5.49 -2.04 9.45
N TYR A 338 -5.04 -2.32 8.22
CA TYR A 338 -4.62 -1.26 7.29
C TYR A 338 -5.80 -0.43 6.77
N ASN A 339 -6.85 -1.09 6.26
CA ASN A 339 -8.08 -0.45 5.80
C ASN A 339 -9.23 -1.47 5.77
N ALA A 340 -10.48 -1.04 5.92
CA ALA A 340 -11.65 -1.92 5.90
C ALA A 340 -12.78 -1.41 5.01
N ASN A 341 -13.47 -2.39 4.43
CA ASN A 341 -14.75 -2.28 3.74
C ASN A 341 -15.51 -3.61 3.95
N PRO A 342 -16.83 -3.67 3.67
CA PRO A 342 -17.64 -4.86 3.94
C PRO A 342 -17.08 -6.15 3.34
N ASP A 343 -16.58 -6.11 2.11
CA ASP A 343 -16.05 -7.29 1.43
C ASP A 343 -14.75 -7.80 2.10
N SER A 344 -13.85 -6.88 2.45
CA SER A 344 -12.60 -7.21 3.16
C SER A 344 -12.83 -7.69 4.59
N MET A 345 -13.85 -7.16 5.28
CA MET A 345 -14.25 -7.61 6.62
C MET A 345 -14.71 -9.07 6.59
N ARG A 346 -15.56 -9.44 5.62
CA ARG A 346 -15.99 -10.83 5.41
C ARG A 346 -14.78 -11.73 5.13
N ALA A 347 -13.91 -11.34 4.21
CA ALA A 347 -12.73 -12.11 3.85
C ALA A 347 -11.77 -12.33 5.05
N ALA A 348 -11.63 -11.34 5.94
CA ALA A 348 -10.81 -11.46 7.13
C ALA A 348 -11.44 -12.37 8.19
N ILE A 349 -12.76 -12.29 8.40
CA ILE A 349 -13.51 -13.22 9.27
C ILE A 349 -13.38 -14.65 8.72
N ASP A 350 -13.47 -14.84 7.41
CA ASP A 350 -13.31 -16.14 6.77
C ASP A 350 -11.92 -16.73 6.98
N ALA A 351 -10.90 -15.87 6.85
CA ALA A 351 -9.53 -16.26 7.12
C ALA A 351 -9.32 -16.63 8.59
N LEU A 352 -9.88 -15.86 9.54
CA LEU A 352 -9.87 -16.19 10.97
C LEU A 352 -10.48 -17.58 11.24
N CYS A 353 -11.61 -17.91 10.61
CA CYS A 353 -12.21 -19.23 10.73
C CYS A 353 -11.34 -20.36 10.16
N SER A 354 -10.56 -20.07 9.11
CA SER A 354 -9.70 -21.07 8.46
C SER A 354 -8.40 -21.37 9.22
N ILE A 355 -7.99 -20.46 10.12
CA ILE A 355 -6.82 -20.66 10.97
C ILE A 355 -7.18 -21.66 12.07
N ALA A 356 -6.30 -22.64 12.27
CA ALA A 356 -6.40 -23.58 13.36
C ALA A 356 -6.29 -22.83 14.69
N ALA A 357 -7.26 -23.06 15.57
CA ALA A 357 -7.32 -22.49 16.90
C ALA A 357 -7.56 -23.63 17.88
N GLU A 358 -6.69 -23.78 18.88
CA GLU A 358 -6.90 -24.70 20.00
C GLU A 358 -7.83 -24.07 21.06
N GLY A 359 -7.79 -22.73 21.15
CA GLY A 359 -8.65 -21.92 21.99
C GLY A 359 -9.76 -21.24 21.20
N ARG A 360 -10.02 -19.98 21.54
CA ARG A 360 -11.13 -19.16 21.04
C ARG A 360 -10.69 -18.27 19.90
N ARG A 361 -11.65 -17.93 19.03
CA ARG A 361 -11.49 -16.96 17.95
C ARG A 361 -12.08 -15.61 18.38
N TRP A 362 -11.24 -14.58 18.30
CA TRP A 362 -11.59 -13.21 18.63
C TRP A 362 -11.58 -12.36 17.36
N ALA A 363 -12.65 -11.61 17.12
CA ALA A 363 -12.73 -10.58 16.09
C ALA A 363 -12.84 -9.21 16.74
N VAL A 364 -11.77 -8.42 16.67
CA VAL A 364 -11.68 -7.05 17.17
C VAL A 364 -11.86 -6.10 16.00
N LEU A 365 -13.05 -5.50 15.92
CA LEU A 365 -13.53 -4.77 14.75
C LEU A 365 -13.67 -3.28 15.06
N GLY A 366 -13.03 -2.45 14.23
CA GLY A 366 -13.18 -1.00 14.24
C GLY A 366 -14.00 -0.52 13.05
N GLU A 367 -14.35 0.76 13.06
CA GLU A 367 -15.20 1.39 12.05
C GLU A 367 -14.67 1.19 10.61
N MET A 368 -15.63 0.98 9.69
CA MET A 368 -15.45 1.07 8.25
C MET A 368 -15.85 2.48 7.79
N LEU A 369 -14.88 3.22 7.25
CA LEU A 369 -15.08 4.59 6.77
C LEU A 369 -15.56 4.63 5.30
N GLU A 370 -15.98 5.82 4.85
CA GLU A 370 -16.34 6.11 3.44
C GLU A 370 -17.54 5.31 2.89
N LEU A 371 -18.44 4.85 3.77
CA LEU A 371 -19.67 4.12 3.43
C LEU A 371 -20.90 5.01 3.21
N GLY A 372 -20.84 6.28 3.59
CA GLY A 372 -21.98 7.20 3.50
C GLY A 372 -23.20 6.72 4.30
N ASP A 373 -24.39 6.89 3.73
CA ASP A 373 -25.66 6.56 4.38
C ASP A 373 -25.83 5.06 4.66
N GLU A 374 -25.07 4.18 3.99
CA GLU A 374 -25.11 2.73 4.20
C GLU A 374 -24.26 2.27 5.41
N SER A 375 -23.56 3.18 6.09
CA SER A 375 -22.60 2.82 7.14
C SER A 375 -23.21 1.94 8.23
N ALA A 376 -24.33 2.33 8.84
CA ALA A 376 -24.93 1.56 9.94
C ALA A 376 -25.32 0.13 9.51
N ALA A 377 -26.07 0.02 8.40
CA ALA A 377 -26.51 -1.28 7.87
C ALA A 377 -25.33 -2.18 7.48
N ALA A 378 -24.25 -1.60 6.93
CA ALA A 378 -23.05 -2.34 6.57
C ALA A 378 -22.33 -2.91 7.81
N HIS A 379 -22.21 -2.12 8.89
CA HIS A 379 -21.64 -2.59 10.15
C HIS A 379 -22.49 -3.70 10.77
N GLU A 380 -23.81 -3.51 10.85
CA GLU A 380 -24.75 -4.53 11.37
C GLU A 380 -24.60 -5.85 10.60
N ALA A 381 -24.50 -5.78 9.27
CA ALA A 381 -24.34 -6.94 8.41
C ALA A 381 -23.01 -7.69 8.65
N ILE A 382 -21.94 -7.00 9.03
CA ILE A 382 -20.65 -7.62 9.38
C ILE A 382 -20.70 -8.26 10.76
N GLY A 383 -21.31 -7.61 11.76
CA GLY A 383 -21.46 -8.21 13.08
C GLY A 383 -22.32 -9.48 13.05
N ALA A 384 -23.44 -9.44 12.33
CA ALA A 384 -24.28 -10.60 12.08
C ALA A 384 -23.51 -11.72 11.34
N TYR A 385 -22.65 -11.37 10.39
CA TYR A 385 -21.81 -12.32 9.70
C TYR A 385 -20.78 -12.98 10.62
N ALA A 386 -20.10 -12.21 11.48
CA ALA A 386 -19.16 -12.75 12.47
C ALA A 386 -19.86 -13.77 13.40
N ALA A 387 -21.07 -13.45 13.86
CA ALA A 387 -21.87 -14.36 14.66
C ALA A 387 -22.26 -15.64 13.89
N GLN A 388 -22.69 -15.50 12.63
CA GLN A 388 -23.03 -16.64 11.76
C GLN A 388 -21.83 -17.58 11.54
N ARG A 389 -20.62 -17.03 11.49
CA ARG A 389 -19.37 -17.77 11.31
C ARG A 389 -18.84 -18.43 12.57
N GLY A 390 -19.54 -18.28 13.70
CA GLY A 390 -19.19 -18.93 14.96
C GLY A 390 -17.93 -18.35 15.59
N ILE A 391 -17.69 -17.05 15.44
CA ILE A 391 -16.63 -16.36 16.18
C ILE A 391 -17.03 -16.31 17.66
N ASP A 392 -16.14 -16.76 18.54
CA ASP A 392 -16.42 -16.89 19.99
C ASP A 392 -16.59 -15.52 20.66
N HIS A 393 -15.75 -14.55 20.28
CA HIS A 393 -15.80 -13.20 20.81
C HIS A 393 -15.72 -12.16 19.69
N VAL A 394 -16.72 -11.28 19.61
CA VAL A 394 -16.71 -10.12 18.72
C VAL A 394 -16.66 -8.87 19.60
N VAL A 395 -15.63 -8.06 19.41
CA VAL A 395 -15.40 -6.81 20.14
C VAL A 395 -15.44 -5.65 19.16
N ALA A 396 -16.38 -4.73 19.34
CA ALA A 396 -16.44 -3.48 18.59
C ALA A 396 -15.63 -2.39 19.31
N VAL A 397 -14.77 -1.68 18.59
CA VAL A 397 -13.88 -0.65 19.16
C VAL A 397 -14.17 0.71 18.53
N GLY A 398 -14.52 1.68 19.37
CA GLY A 398 -14.82 3.05 18.95
C GLY A 398 -16.30 3.30 18.67
N GLU A 399 -16.72 4.56 18.72
CA GLU A 399 -18.14 4.94 18.62
C GLU A 399 -18.76 4.54 17.27
N GLY A 400 -18.05 4.75 16.16
CA GLY A 400 -18.53 4.37 14.82
C GLY A 400 -18.63 2.86 14.59
N ALA A 401 -18.03 2.04 15.45
CA ALA A 401 -18.13 0.58 15.40
C ALA A 401 -19.36 0.03 16.16
N ARG A 402 -20.12 0.85 16.89
CA ARG A 402 -21.28 0.37 17.67
C ARG A 402 -22.32 -0.36 16.83
N ALA A 403 -22.49 0.07 15.58
CA ALA A 403 -23.43 -0.52 14.65
C ALA A 403 -23.09 -1.98 14.30
N PHE A 404 -21.91 -2.53 14.65
CA PHE A 404 -21.69 -3.98 14.54
C PHE A 404 -22.68 -4.78 15.39
N GLY A 405 -23.27 -4.20 16.43
CA GLY A 405 -24.13 -4.96 17.35
C GLY A 405 -23.37 -6.08 18.06
N ALA A 406 -22.05 -5.90 18.22
CA ALA A 406 -21.19 -6.84 18.91
C ALA A 406 -21.61 -6.97 20.39
N PRO A 407 -21.57 -8.16 20.99
CA PRO A 407 -21.88 -8.34 22.41
C PRO A 407 -20.98 -7.49 23.32
N GLU A 408 -19.75 -7.22 22.88
CA GLU A 408 -18.77 -6.44 23.60
C GLU A 408 -18.42 -5.18 22.79
N TRP A 409 -18.49 -4.02 23.44
CA TRP A 409 -18.09 -2.73 22.87
C TRP A 409 -17.19 -1.99 23.86
N VAL A 410 -16.13 -1.37 23.34
CA VAL A 410 -15.19 -0.55 24.10
C VAL A 410 -14.95 0.78 23.40
N ALA A 411 -14.66 1.82 24.19
CA ALA A 411 -14.59 3.19 23.70
C ALA A 411 -13.39 3.45 22.78
N ASP A 412 -12.25 2.83 23.05
CA ASP A 412 -11.00 3.09 22.36
C ASP A 412 -10.03 1.89 22.38
N ILE A 413 -8.86 2.08 21.78
CA ILE A 413 -7.84 1.04 21.62
C ILE A 413 -7.19 0.63 22.95
N ASP A 414 -7.17 1.49 23.96
CA ASP A 414 -6.58 1.19 25.26
C ASP A 414 -7.55 0.33 26.08
N ALA A 415 -8.83 0.68 26.08
CA ALA A 415 -9.88 -0.16 26.67
C ALA A 415 -9.95 -1.54 25.97
N ALA A 416 -9.77 -1.59 24.65
CA ALA A 416 -9.68 -2.85 23.91
C ALA A 416 -8.45 -3.67 24.32
N HIS A 417 -7.29 -3.00 24.48
CA HIS A 417 -6.07 -3.65 24.95
C HIS A 417 -6.26 -4.28 26.32
N ASP A 418 -6.82 -3.54 27.29
CA ASP A 418 -6.97 -4.02 28.67
C ASP A 418 -7.91 -5.22 28.75
N LEU A 419 -9.02 -5.17 28.01
CA LEU A 419 -9.94 -6.31 27.85
C LEU A 419 -9.24 -7.57 27.31
N LEU A 420 -8.44 -7.40 26.26
CA LEU A 420 -7.75 -8.50 25.59
C LEU A 420 -6.59 -9.04 26.45
N ALA A 421 -5.86 -8.17 27.14
CA ALA A 421 -4.77 -8.54 28.03
C ALA A 421 -5.27 -9.38 29.22
N GLU A 422 -6.48 -9.10 29.73
CA GLU A 422 -7.10 -9.88 30.80
C GLU A 422 -7.64 -11.23 30.32
N ARG A 423 -8.19 -11.30 29.09
CA ARG A 423 -9.03 -12.43 28.68
C ARG A 423 -8.45 -13.37 27.65
N LEU A 424 -7.44 -12.95 26.88
CA LEU A 424 -6.77 -13.84 25.93
C LEU A 424 -6.05 -14.96 26.67
N ALA A 425 -6.15 -16.17 26.14
CA ALA A 425 -5.52 -17.36 26.69
C ALA A 425 -4.66 -18.08 25.62
N PRO A 426 -3.68 -18.90 26.03
CA PRO A 426 -2.91 -19.73 25.09
C PRO A 426 -3.82 -20.51 24.14
N GLY A 427 -3.47 -20.52 22.85
CA GLY A 427 -4.24 -21.18 21.79
C GLY A 427 -5.35 -20.31 21.17
N ASP A 428 -5.63 -19.13 21.72
CA ASP A 428 -6.56 -18.17 21.11
C ASP A 428 -5.97 -17.56 19.82
N VAL A 429 -6.86 -17.21 18.87
CA VAL A 429 -6.53 -16.46 17.65
C VAL A 429 -7.31 -15.15 17.65
N VAL A 430 -6.63 -14.02 17.53
CA VAL A 430 -7.23 -12.68 17.55
C VAL A 430 -7.01 -11.93 16.24
N LEU A 431 -8.10 -11.60 15.55
CA LEU A 431 -8.12 -10.75 14.36
C LEU A 431 -8.35 -9.30 14.74
N LEU A 432 -7.58 -8.39 14.15
CA LEU A 432 -7.79 -6.95 14.24
C LEU A 432 -8.09 -6.39 12.85
N LYS A 433 -9.22 -5.69 12.71
CA LYS A 433 -9.70 -5.21 11.43
C LYS A 433 -10.41 -3.86 11.55
N SER A 434 -9.94 -2.84 10.86
CA SER A 434 -10.60 -1.53 10.77
C SER A 434 -10.17 -0.75 9.54
N SER A 435 -10.82 0.39 9.28
CA SER A 435 -10.23 1.45 8.47
C SER A 435 -8.97 2.01 9.12
N ARG A 436 -8.11 2.65 8.31
CA ARG A 436 -6.81 3.17 8.76
C ARG A 436 -6.97 4.07 9.99
N ASP A 437 -7.90 5.02 9.94
CA ASP A 437 -7.91 6.08 10.95
C ASP A 437 -8.51 5.64 12.30
N SER A 438 -9.06 4.41 12.39
CA SER A 438 -9.53 3.83 13.66
C SER A 438 -8.40 3.33 14.57
N GLY A 439 -7.15 3.26 14.08
CA GLY A 439 -5.97 3.00 14.93
C GLY A 439 -5.74 1.55 15.37
N LEU A 440 -6.62 0.58 15.05
CA LEU A 440 -6.47 -0.82 15.50
C LEU A 440 -5.16 -1.49 15.06
N ARG A 441 -4.52 -1.01 13.99
CA ARG A 441 -3.20 -1.49 13.57
C ARG A 441 -2.15 -1.41 14.69
N TRP A 442 -2.24 -0.38 15.53
CA TRP A 442 -1.31 -0.15 16.63
C TRP A 442 -1.61 -1.05 17.81
N LEU A 443 -2.89 -1.33 18.06
CA LEU A 443 -3.31 -2.36 19.01
C LEU A 443 -2.75 -3.72 18.59
N GLY A 444 -2.80 -4.05 17.30
CA GLY A 444 -2.29 -5.32 16.78
C GLY A 444 -0.79 -5.45 16.96
N ASP A 445 -0.04 -4.38 16.66
CA ASP A 445 1.40 -4.33 16.89
C ASP A 445 1.75 -4.47 18.39
N ARG A 446 1.01 -3.77 19.26
CA ARG A 446 1.15 -3.86 20.72
C ARG A 446 0.90 -5.28 21.22
N LEU A 447 -0.17 -5.94 20.75
CA LEU A 447 -0.48 -7.33 21.10
C LEU A 447 0.56 -8.31 20.55
N ALA A 448 1.12 -8.03 19.37
CA ALA A 448 2.17 -8.83 18.75
C ALA A 448 3.56 -8.63 19.40
N GLY A 449 3.70 -7.70 20.35
CA GLY A 449 4.99 -7.37 20.96
C GLY A 449 5.94 -6.61 20.03
N ILE A 450 5.40 -6.00 18.97
CA ILE A 450 6.17 -5.17 18.04
C ILE A 450 6.26 -3.77 18.64
N ALA A 451 7.49 -3.30 18.90
CA ALA A 451 7.71 -1.97 19.47
C ALA A 451 7.06 -0.89 18.58
N LEU A 452 6.19 -0.07 19.17
CA LEU A 452 5.61 1.07 18.48
C LEU A 452 6.72 2.06 18.11
N PRO A 453 6.69 2.66 16.90
CA PRO A 453 7.52 3.82 16.62
C PRO A 453 7.22 4.91 17.65
N GLN A 454 8.26 5.45 18.29
CA GLN A 454 8.10 6.58 19.20
C GLN A 454 7.43 7.75 18.46
N PRO A 455 6.43 8.44 19.05
CA PRO A 455 5.77 9.56 18.39
C PRO A 455 6.80 10.65 18.07
N GLY A 456 7.12 10.80 16.77
CA GLY A 456 8.12 11.74 16.27
C GLY A 456 9.12 11.16 15.25
N ALA A 457 9.25 9.83 15.16
CA ALA A 457 10.00 9.18 14.08
C ALA A 457 9.05 8.78 12.95
N SER A 458 9.20 9.36 11.76
CA SER A 458 8.50 8.89 10.56
C SER A 458 8.83 7.41 10.34
N ALA A 459 7.81 6.55 10.31
CA ALA A 459 7.93 5.12 10.02
C ALA A 459 8.13 4.85 8.51
N ASP A 460 8.77 5.77 7.79
CA ASP A 460 8.99 5.70 6.36
C ASP A 460 10.49 5.88 6.10
N GLY A 461 11.14 4.76 5.82
CA GLY A 461 12.55 4.70 5.46
C GLY A 461 12.92 3.25 5.15
N PRO A 462 13.46 2.94 3.95
CA PRO A 462 13.89 1.58 3.65
C PRO A 462 15.09 1.24 4.55
N ARG A 463 15.00 0.14 5.31
CA ARG A 463 16.16 -0.44 5.99
C ARG A 463 17.14 -0.91 4.92
N GLY A 464 18.13 -0.08 4.62
CA GLY A 464 19.25 -0.42 3.75
C GLY A 464 20.00 -1.63 4.32
N GLY A 465 20.03 -2.71 3.55
CA GLY A 465 20.94 -3.82 3.80
C GLY A 465 22.37 -3.37 3.53
N ALA A 466 23.23 -3.50 4.54
CA ALA A 466 24.67 -3.47 4.37
C ALA A 466 25.23 -4.74 5.00
N GLY A 467 25.57 -5.71 4.15
CA GLY A 467 26.54 -6.74 4.49
C GLY A 467 27.90 -6.09 4.72
N GLY A 468 28.51 -6.37 5.86
CA GLY A 468 29.84 -5.90 6.23
C GLY A 468 30.48 -6.90 7.16
N THR A 469 31.46 -7.62 6.64
CA THR A 469 32.27 -8.65 7.27
C THR A 469 32.91 -8.19 8.59
N GLY A 470 32.62 -8.89 9.69
CA GLY A 470 33.33 -8.73 10.95
C GLY A 470 34.72 -9.37 10.91
N HIS A 471 35.76 -8.55 11.03
CA HIS A 471 37.02 -8.91 11.67
C HIS A 471 37.14 -8.05 12.92
N GLY A 472 37.27 -8.71 14.07
CA GLY A 472 37.37 -8.05 15.37
C GLY A 472 38.74 -7.44 15.62
N THR A 473 38.76 -6.48 16.53
CA THR A 473 39.79 -6.31 17.55
C THR A 473 39.26 -5.42 18.67
N THR A 474 39.88 -5.61 19.82
CA THR A 474 39.55 -5.22 21.19
C THR A 474 39.88 -3.77 21.54
N ASP A 475 39.54 -3.41 22.80
CA ASP A 475 39.99 -2.28 23.62
C ASP A 475 39.15 -1.00 23.52
N GLY A 476 38.76 -0.31 24.59
CA GLY A 476 39.05 -0.43 26.01
C GLY A 476 38.21 0.59 26.79
N TRP A 477 38.01 0.29 28.07
CA TRP A 477 37.42 1.16 29.10
C TRP A 477 38.07 2.55 29.20
N THR A 478 37.30 3.58 29.55
CA THR A 478 37.46 4.28 30.84
C THR A 478 36.31 5.26 31.09
N ASP A 479 35.81 5.14 32.32
CA ASP A 479 34.90 5.99 33.08
C ASP A 479 35.71 7.15 33.70
N ASP A 480 35.10 8.33 33.87
CA ASP A 480 35.29 9.20 35.06
C ASP A 480 34.55 10.55 34.94
N GLY A 481 33.87 10.90 36.04
CA GLY A 481 33.63 12.26 36.53
C GLY A 481 32.22 12.83 36.26
N GLN A 482 31.22 12.69 37.16
CA GLN A 482 30.96 13.52 38.37
C GLN A 482 31.02 15.03 38.12
N ASP A 483 30.23 15.89 38.76
CA ASP A 483 28.98 15.94 39.53
C ASP A 483 28.80 17.46 39.81
N ASP A 484 27.75 17.85 40.53
CA ASP A 484 27.42 19.21 41.01
C ASP A 484 26.63 20.09 40.02
N GLY A 485 25.46 20.64 40.34
CA GLY A 485 24.79 20.76 41.63
C GLY A 485 23.96 22.05 41.65
N VAL A 486 22.66 21.89 41.94
CA VAL A 486 21.86 22.74 42.84
C VAL A 486 21.36 24.13 42.39
N ALA A 487 20.01 24.22 42.37
CA ALA A 487 19.11 25.33 42.74
C ALA A 487 19.15 26.64 41.91
N ASP A 488 18.11 27.45 41.79
CA ASP A 488 16.93 27.65 42.62
C ASP A 488 15.80 28.33 41.82
N ARG A 489 14.59 28.20 42.36
CA ARG A 489 13.31 28.90 42.16
C ARG A 489 13.26 30.18 41.31
N ALA A 490 12.18 30.32 40.54
CA ALA A 490 11.24 31.44 40.70
C ALA A 490 9.88 31.14 40.04
N ASP A 491 8.87 31.11 40.90
CA ASP A 491 7.44 31.07 40.64
C ASP A 491 6.96 32.52 40.39
N VAL A 492 6.26 32.79 39.28
CA VAL A 492 5.43 34.00 39.15
C VAL A 492 4.15 33.63 38.40
N SER A 493 3.06 33.79 39.14
CA SER A 493 1.67 33.70 38.77
C SER A 493 1.15 35.02 38.19
N GLY A 494 0.00 34.94 37.49
CA GLY A 494 -0.83 36.06 37.06
C GLY A 494 -0.92 36.14 35.53
N GLU A 495 -2.06 36.33 34.88
CA GLU A 495 -3.43 36.60 35.30
C GLU A 495 -4.30 36.41 34.04
N ALA A 496 -5.52 35.92 34.21
CA ALA A 496 -6.55 35.91 33.18
C ALA A 496 -7.25 37.27 33.11
N VAL A 497 -7.56 37.81 31.91
CA VAL A 497 -8.81 38.55 31.59
C VAL A 497 -9.03 38.61 30.05
N ASN A 498 -10.22 38.14 29.64
CA ASN A 498 -11.10 38.46 28.49
C ASN A 498 -10.59 39.20 27.24
N GLU A 499 -10.90 38.67 26.05
CA GLU A 499 -12.15 38.93 25.28
C GLU A 499 -12.45 37.79 24.30
#